data_AF-A0A7C1RXB3-F1
#
_entry.id   AF-A0A7C1RXB3-F1
#
_cell.length_a   1.000
_cell.length_b   1.000
_cell.length_c   1.000
_cell.angle_alpha   90.00
_cell.angle_beta   90.00
_cell.angle_gamma   90.00
#
_symmetry.space_group_name_H-M   'P 1'
#
loop_
_entity.id
_entity.type
_entity.pdbx_description
1 polymer ?
#
loop_
_entity_poly.entity_id
_entity_poly.type
_entity_poly.pdbx_seq_one_letter_code
_entity_poly.pdbx_strand_id
1 'polypeptide(L)'
;MEIKLSLQENKAREKIISIILCAGEGTRINNFINHIPKPLIKINDKPILYYLVSNLIKSNVSSIFIITGHLREQIEKFHSAIMKRKEKHFSNKILLINSNMDYKKGPLYSFLSFTKEKINLKKGFIYCVFPGDTYFESDLIKEVFNIIEHRFSFIQEKSVIFYQNLRGRELKNTENYDNLISTVEFEEKKFVKRVKAIRQRKLDSFNNEEDINQIIPLFVFNYNFIQKIIDLEAKVSVRTIKDIVNHIIKSKNLISAISINPEHRFFDIDTKSDLISV
;
A
#
# COMPACT_ATOMS: atom_id res chain seq x y z
N MET A 1 9.00 -34.15 -2.93
CA MET A 1 8.52 -33.14 -3.90
C MET A 1 8.43 -31.74 -3.28
N GLU A 2 8.36 -31.59 -1.95
CA GLU A 2 8.28 -30.31 -1.23
C GLU A 2 9.53 -29.41 -1.34
N ILE A 3 10.73 -29.97 -1.45
CA ILE A 3 11.99 -29.20 -1.46
C ILE A 3 12.09 -28.26 -2.68
N LYS A 4 11.55 -28.65 -3.84
CA LYS A 4 11.58 -27.81 -5.06
C LYS A 4 10.57 -26.66 -5.00
N LEU A 5 9.41 -26.87 -4.36
CA LEU A 5 8.39 -25.85 -4.14
C LEU A 5 8.89 -24.81 -3.14
N SER A 6 9.45 -25.23 -1.99
CA SER A 6 9.99 -24.30 -0.99
C SER A 6 11.20 -23.49 -1.48
N LEU A 7 12.01 -24.05 -2.38
CA LEU A 7 13.10 -23.32 -3.05
C LEU A 7 12.61 -22.33 -4.12
N GLN A 8 11.46 -22.57 -4.76
CA GLN A 8 10.83 -21.61 -5.68
C GLN A 8 10.09 -20.50 -4.92
N GLU A 9 9.39 -20.85 -3.84
CA GLU A 9 8.71 -19.94 -2.90
C GLU A 9 9.70 -18.92 -2.31
N ASN A 10 10.82 -19.39 -1.75
CA ASN A 10 11.86 -18.51 -1.21
C ASN A 10 12.47 -17.56 -2.26
N LYS A 11 12.59 -17.99 -3.54
CA LYS A 11 13.10 -17.12 -4.63
C LYS A 11 12.12 -16.03 -5.06
N ALA A 12 10.82 -16.24 -4.91
CA ALA A 12 9.81 -15.24 -5.25
C ALA A 12 9.91 -14.05 -4.28
N ARG A 13 9.98 -14.34 -2.96
CA ARG A 13 10.03 -13.30 -1.92
C ARG A 13 11.27 -12.41 -1.99
N GLU A 14 12.40 -12.95 -2.44
CA GLU A 14 13.63 -12.19 -2.74
C GLU A 14 13.49 -11.16 -3.87
N LYS A 15 12.43 -11.25 -4.67
CA LYS A 15 12.12 -10.32 -5.77
C LYS A 15 10.95 -9.39 -5.46
N ILE A 16 10.50 -9.35 -4.20
CA ILE A 16 9.44 -8.44 -3.75
C ILE A 16 10.05 -7.30 -2.94
N ILE A 17 9.83 -6.08 -3.41
CA ILE A 17 10.22 -4.84 -2.74
C ILE A 17 8.96 -4.19 -2.15
N SER A 18 9.00 -3.83 -0.87
CA SER A 18 7.92 -3.06 -0.23
C SER A 18 8.33 -1.61 -0.09
N ILE A 19 7.43 -0.68 -0.40
CA ILE A 19 7.64 0.77 -0.36
C ILE A 19 6.55 1.36 0.51
N ILE A 20 6.91 2.02 1.60
CA ILE A 20 5.98 2.62 2.56
C ILE A 20 6.07 4.13 2.45
N LEU A 21 4.94 4.79 2.14
CA LEU A 21 4.89 6.23 1.95
C LEU A 21 4.62 6.94 3.28
N CYS A 22 5.67 7.50 3.90
CA CYS A 22 5.62 8.20 5.19
C CYS A 22 5.94 9.70 5.06
N ALA A 23 5.78 10.27 3.87
CA ALA A 23 6.29 11.61 3.56
C ALA A 23 5.25 12.73 3.67
N GLY A 24 3.97 12.40 3.88
CA GLY A 24 2.85 13.34 3.87
C GLY A 24 2.77 14.23 5.11
N GLU A 25 2.13 15.39 4.95
CA GLU A 25 1.96 16.39 6.02
C GLU A 25 0.83 16.06 7.01
N GLY A 26 -0.03 15.09 6.71
CA GLY A 26 -1.09 14.65 7.64
C GLY A 26 -2.17 15.71 7.93
N THR A 27 -2.33 16.72 7.07
CA THR A 27 -3.14 17.94 7.27
C THR A 27 -4.63 17.74 7.56
N ARG A 28 -5.16 16.51 7.41
CA ARG A 28 -6.55 16.19 7.74
C ARG A 28 -6.79 15.99 9.23
N ILE A 29 -5.75 15.70 10.02
CA ILE A 29 -5.84 15.69 11.49
C ILE A 29 -5.68 17.13 11.96
N ASN A 30 -6.80 17.82 12.12
CA ASN A 30 -6.85 19.18 12.66
C ASN A 30 -6.55 19.15 14.18
N ASN A 31 -5.60 20.00 14.60
CA ASN A 31 -5.35 20.55 15.95
C ASN A 31 -4.82 19.68 17.11
N PHE A 32 -4.77 18.34 17.05
CA PHE A 32 -4.31 17.55 18.22
C PHE A 32 -2.89 16.96 18.13
N ILE A 33 -2.31 16.85 16.92
CA ILE A 33 -1.08 16.07 16.68
C ILE A 33 -0.16 16.78 15.66
N ASN A 34 -0.01 18.11 15.76
CA ASN A 34 0.79 18.89 14.80
C ASN A 34 2.29 18.53 14.77
N HIS A 35 2.76 17.72 15.72
CA HIS A 35 4.17 17.39 15.90
C HIS A 35 4.48 15.90 15.83
N ILE A 36 3.54 15.01 15.50
CA ILE A 36 3.83 13.58 15.33
C ILE A 36 3.36 13.16 13.93
N PRO A 37 4.24 12.59 13.08
CA PRO A 37 3.82 12.03 11.80
C PRO A 37 2.71 10.99 12.01
N LYS A 38 1.69 10.98 11.15
CA LYS A 38 0.61 9.97 11.19
C LYS A 38 1.13 8.52 11.31
N PRO A 39 2.16 8.10 10.54
CA PRO A 39 2.73 6.75 10.69
C PRO A 39 3.25 6.41 12.10
N LEU A 40 3.52 7.42 12.92
CA LEU A 40 4.01 7.28 14.29
C LEU A 40 2.93 7.40 15.37
N ILE A 41 1.66 7.62 14.99
CA ILE A 41 0.53 7.49 15.90
C ILE A 41 0.49 6.05 16.44
N LYS A 42 0.23 5.91 17.74
CA LYS A 42 0.27 4.62 18.42
C LYS A 42 -1.10 3.95 18.46
N ILE A 43 -1.08 2.64 18.24
CA ILE A 43 -2.18 1.70 18.50
C ILE A 43 -1.64 0.67 19.49
N ASN A 44 -2.28 0.49 20.64
CA ASN A 44 -1.82 -0.41 21.72
C ASN A 44 -0.30 -0.26 21.99
N ASP A 45 0.10 0.99 22.27
CA ASP A 45 1.48 1.44 22.58
C ASP A 45 2.53 1.42 21.46
N LYS A 46 2.20 0.90 20.27
CA LYS A 46 3.15 0.81 19.16
C LYS A 46 2.72 1.67 17.96
N PRO A 47 3.66 2.35 17.27
CA PRO A 47 3.37 3.09 16.05
C PRO A 47 2.65 2.25 14.97
N ILE A 48 1.74 2.85 14.19
CA ILE A 48 1.15 2.21 12.99
C ILE A 48 2.25 1.63 12.09
N LEU A 49 3.30 2.43 11.84
CA LEU A 49 4.45 2.02 11.03
C LEU A 49 5.20 0.80 11.61
N TYR A 50 5.20 0.62 12.94
CA TYR A 50 5.81 -0.56 13.57
C TYR A 50 5.09 -1.84 13.15
N TYR A 51 3.76 -1.84 13.15
CA TYR A 51 2.98 -3.02 12.79
C TYR A 51 3.21 -3.41 11.33
N LEU A 52 3.14 -2.44 10.42
CA LEU A 52 3.40 -2.68 9.00
C LEU A 52 4.83 -3.21 8.77
N VAL A 53 5.84 -2.55 9.33
CA VAL A 53 7.24 -3.00 9.21
C VAL A 53 7.43 -4.41 9.79
N SER A 54 6.85 -4.71 10.97
CA SER A 54 6.93 -6.03 11.58
C SER A 54 6.30 -7.11 10.70
N ASN A 55 5.11 -6.85 10.15
CA ASN A 55 4.39 -7.79 9.28
C ASN A 55 5.14 -8.03 7.95
N LEU A 56 5.74 -7.00 7.37
CA LEU A 56 6.56 -7.12 6.15
C LEU A 56 7.82 -7.96 6.39
N ILE A 57 8.46 -7.82 7.56
CA ILE A 57 9.63 -8.62 7.91
C ILE A 57 9.24 -10.08 8.12
N LYS A 58 8.16 -10.36 8.84
CA LYS A 58 7.61 -11.72 9.00
C LYS A 58 7.22 -12.34 7.65
N SER A 59 6.89 -11.50 6.66
CA SER A 59 6.59 -11.91 5.29
C SER A 59 7.85 -12.15 4.44
N ASN A 60 9.07 -12.06 5.00
CA ASN A 60 10.34 -12.37 4.33
C ASN A 60 10.60 -11.62 3.01
N VAL A 61 10.06 -10.41 2.85
CA VAL A 61 10.29 -9.61 1.63
C VAL A 61 11.77 -9.27 1.44
N SER A 62 12.17 -8.94 0.20
CA SER A 62 13.56 -8.65 -0.17
C SER A 62 14.09 -7.40 0.53
N SER A 63 13.33 -6.31 0.47
CA SER A 63 13.69 -5.01 1.02
C SER A 63 12.44 -4.20 1.29
N ILE A 64 12.54 -3.30 2.27
CA ILE A 64 11.52 -2.37 2.70
C ILE A 64 12.12 -0.97 2.56
N PHE A 65 11.50 -0.12 1.76
CA PHE A 65 11.87 1.28 1.60
C PHE A 65 10.83 2.14 2.31
N ILE A 66 11.27 3.00 3.22
CA ILE A 66 10.41 3.98 3.87
C ILE A 66 10.72 5.33 3.24
N ILE A 67 9.72 5.89 2.55
CA ILE A 67 9.84 7.20 1.93
C ILE A 67 9.48 8.27 2.96
N THR A 68 10.45 9.12 3.31
CA THR A 68 10.30 10.21 4.28
C THR A 68 10.17 11.56 3.56
N GLY A 69 9.69 12.57 4.30
CA GLY A 69 9.48 13.92 3.79
C GLY A 69 9.21 14.88 4.94
N HIS A 70 7.95 15.30 5.10
CA HIS A 70 7.54 16.07 6.27
C HIS A 70 7.90 15.34 7.58
N LEU A 71 8.43 16.06 8.56
CA LEU A 71 8.87 15.53 9.88
C LEU A 71 9.81 14.31 9.79
N ARG A 72 10.65 14.21 8.73
CA ARG A 72 11.56 13.08 8.48
C ARG A 72 12.39 12.65 9.70
N GLU A 73 12.84 13.61 10.52
CA GLU A 73 13.72 13.34 11.66
C GLU A 73 13.06 12.39 12.67
N GLN A 74 11.73 12.42 12.79
CA GLN A 74 11.01 11.53 13.68
C GLN A 74 10.92 10.11 13.12
N ILE A 75 10.71 9.98 11.80
CA ILE A 75 10.75 8.69 11.10
C ILE A 75 12.16 8.09 11.16
N GLU A 76 13.21 8.92 11.01
CA GLU A 76 14.62 8.51 11.14
C GLU A 76 14.95 8.05 12.56
N LYS A 77 14.46 8.75 13.59
CA LYS A 77 14.58 8.31 14.99
C LYS A 77 13.89 6.96 15.23
N PHE A 78 12.67 6.80 14.71
CA PHE A 78 11.93 5.54 14.76
C PHE A 78 12.69 4.40 14.07
N HIS A 79 13.18 4.62 12.85
CA HIS A 79 13.99 3.66 12.10
C HIS A 79 15.25 3.26 12.88
N SER A 80 15.98 4.24 13.41
CA SER A 80 17.17 4.02 14.23
C SER A 80 16.86 3.18 15.48
N ALA A 81 15.71 3.42 16.14
CA ALA A 81 15.28 2.66 17.30
C ALA A 81 14.99 1.18 16.96
N ILE A 82 14.33 0.92 15.82
CA ILE A 82 14.10 -0.46 15.34
C ILE A 82 15.43 -1.14 15.00
N MET A 83 16.35 -0.44 14.32
CA MET A 83 17.66 -0.99 13.96
C MET A 83 18.52 -1.35 15.19
N LYS A 84 18.36 -0.63 16.31
CA LYS A 84 19.07 -0.90 17.57
C LYS A 84 18.54 -2.12 18.34
N ARG A 85 17.24 -2.45 18.21
CA ARG A 85 16.59 -3.52 18.99
C ARG A 85 17.00 -4.94 18.61
N LYS A 86 17.86 -5.12 17.60
CA LYS A 86 18.57 -6.36 17.18
C LYS A 86 18.07 -7.67 17.80
N GLU A 87 16.87 -8.10 17.44
CA GLU A 87 16.63 -9.53 17.25
C GLU A 87 17.39 -9.94 15.98
N LYS A 88 18.06 -11.09 15.98
CA LYS A 88 19.13 -11.48 15.04
C LYS A 88 18.73 -11.67 13.55
N HIS A 89 17.53 -11.27 13.14
CA HIS A 89 17.04 -11.43 11.75
C HIS A 89 16.66 -10.11 11.03
N PHE A 90 16.80 -8.95 11.67
CA PHE A 90 16.03 -7.75 11.29
C PHE A 90 16.77 -6.65 10.48
N SER A 91 18.10 -6.64 10.35
CA SER A 91 18.81 -5.35 10.13
C SER A 91 19.31 -4.98 8.72
N ASN A 92 19.18 -5.80 7.68
CA ASN A 92 19.79 -5.46 6.37
C ASN A 92 18.78 -5.13 5.25
N LYS A 93 17.50 -4.94 5.60
CA LYS A 93 16.43 -4.83 4.59
C LYS A 93 15.64 -3.51 4.63
N ILE A 94 15.82 -2.65 5.64
CA ILE A 94 15.02 -1.42 5.79
C ILE A 94 15.84 -0.19 5.44
N LEU A 95 15.48 0.48 4.36
CA LEU A 95 16.18 1.62 3.79
C LEU A 95 15.29 2.86 3.84
N LEU A 96 15.88 4.03 4.11
CA LEU A 96 15.19 5.31 4.08
C LEU A 96 15.48 6.02 2.75
N ILE A 97 14.45 6.67 2.21
CA ILE A 97 14.58 7.55 1.05
C ILE A 97 13.91 8.87 1.40
N ASN A 98 14.65 9.97 1.28
CA ASN A 98 14.09 11.29 1.47
C ASN A 98 13.49 11.79 0.15
N SER A 99 12.17 12.01 0.15
CA SER A 99 11.48 12.60 -1.00
C SER A 99 11.76 14.11 -1.19
N ASN A 100 12.58 14.71 -0.34
CA ASN A 100 12.92 16.14 -0.37
C ASN A 100 11.65 16.99 -0.36
N MET A 101 11.45 17.87 -1.34
CA MET A 101 10.23 18.68 -1.44
C MET A 101 9.17 18.04 -2.33
N ASP A 102 9.44 16.87 -2.95
CA ASP A 102 8.50 16.21 -3.86
C ASP A 102 7.25 15.71 -3.14
N TYR A 103 7.30 15.43 -1.82
CA TYR A 103 6.09 15.07 -1.06
C TYR A 103 4.99 16.13 -1.11
N LYS A 104 5.34 17.40 -1.28
CA LYS A 104 4.37 18.51 -1.38
C LYS A 104 3.51 18.41 -2.65
N LYS A 105 3.98 17.69 -3.67
CA LYS A 105 3.25 17.44 -4.91
C LYS A 105 2.26 16.28 -4.77
N GLY A 106 2.35 15.49 -3.70
CA GLY A 106 1.41 14.43 -3.34
C GLY A 106 2.03 13.03 -3.34
N PRO A 107 1.26 12.00 -2.93
CA PRO A 107 1.75 10.63 -2.73
C PRO A 107 2.39 9.99 -3.97
N LEU A 108 1.96 10.38 -5.18
CA LEU A 108 2.60 9.92 -6.42
C LEU A 108 4.07 10.32 -6.47
N TYR A 109 4.37 11.57 -6.10
CA TYR A 109 5.73 12.10 -6.17
C TYR A 109 6.61 11.60 -5.04
N SER A 110 6.03 11.32 -3.87
CA SER A 110 6.70 10.52 -2.83
C SER A 110 7.08 9.14 -3.37
N PHE A 111 6.15 8.44 -4.04
CA PHE A 111 6.48 7.17 -4.68
C PHE A 111 7.55 7.31 -5.77
N LEU A 112 7.48 8.32 -6.65
CA LEU A 112 8.48 8.54 -7.70
C LEU A 112 9.87 8.91 -7.16
N SER A 113 9.99 9.44 -5.93
CA SER A 113 11.31 9.65 -5.31
C SER A 113 12.10 8.33 -5.18
N PHE A 114 11.41 7.20 -4.95
CA PHE A 114 12.02 5.86 -4.96
C PHE A 114 12.74 5.56 -6.27
N THR A 115 12.19 6.00 -7.41
CA THR A 115 12.75 5.72 -8.74
C THR A 115 13.88 6.68 -9.11
N LYS A 116 14.03 7.81 -8.41
CA LYS A 116 15.03 8.85 -8.71
C LYS A 116 16.36 8.67 -7.97
N GLU A 117 16.37 8.04 -6.80
CA GLU A 117 17.55 7.84 -5.92
C GLU A 117 18.61 6.87 -6.47
N LYS A 118 18.73 6.70 -7.80
CA LYS A 118 19.60 5.70 -8.47
C LYS A 118 19.35 4.25 -8.03
N ILE A 119 18.22 3.99 -7.36
CA ILE A 119 17.75 2.63 -7.10
C ILE A 119 17.24 2.11 -8.44
N ASN A 120 18.07 1.30 -9.09
CA ASN A 120 17.71 0.71 -10.36
C ASN A 120 16.54 -0.23 -10.16
N LEU A 121 15.37 0.17 -10.67
CA LEU A 121 14.24 -0.71 -10.84
C LEU A 121 14.72 -1.95 -11.62
N LYS A 122 14.50 -3.13 -11.06
CA LYS A 122 14.90 -4.41 -11.63
C LYS A 122 13.72 -5.02 -12.38
N LYS A 123 13.96 -5.46 -13.61
CA LYS A 123 13.03 -6.33 -14.36
C LYS A 123 12.80 -7.62 -13.58
N GLY A 124 11.56 -8.12 -13.59
CA GLY A 124 11.17 -9.31 -12.84
C GLY A 124 11.00 -9.12 -11.34
N PHE A 125 11.08 -7.89 -10.82
CA PHE A 125 10.72 -7.59 -9.44
C PHE A 125 9.27 -7.10 -9.36
N ILE A 126 8.67 -7.34 -8.19
CA ILE A 126 7.35 -6.86 -7.81
C ILE A 126 7.53 -5.79 -6.73
N TYR A 127 6.78 -4.70 -6.84
CA TYR A 127 6.86 -3.54 -5.96
C TYR A 127 5.50 -3.32 -5.29
N CYS A 128 5.46 -3.50 -3.97
CA CYS A 128 4.27 -3.33 -3.15
C CYS A 128 4.31 -1.95 -2.50
N VAL A 129 3.37 -1.07 -2.83
CA VAL A 129 3.33 0.31 -2.35
C VAL A 129 2.23 0.46 -1.30
N PHE A 130 2.64 0.73 -0.07
CA PHE A 130 1.80 0.89 1.10
C PHE A 130 1.70 2.37 1.54
N PRO A 131 0.53 2.84 1.97
CA PRO A 131 0.41 4.04 2.78
C PRO A 131 1.07 3.81 4.15
N GLY A 132 1.67 4.86 4.70
CA GLY A 132 2.27 4.81 6.04
C GLY A 132 1.28 5.05 7.17
N ASP A 133 0.07 5.52 6.87
CA ASP A 133 -0.96 5.95 7.81
C ASP A 133 -2.15 4.98 7.95
N THR A 134 -2.10 3.82 7.29
CA THR A 134 -3.09 2.75 7.43
C THR A 134 -2.54 1.63 8.31
N TYR A 135 -3.36 1.17 9.26
CA TYR A 135 -3.09 -0.05 10.01
C TYR A 135 -3.63 -1.26 9.24
N PHE A 136 -2.77 -2.24 8.97
CA PHE A 136 -3.14 -3.50 8.33
C PHE A 136 -3.00 -4.64 9.34
N GLU A 137 -4.06 -5.44 9.52
CA GLU A 137 -3.99 -6.62 10.37
C GLU A 137 -2.94 -7.62 9.83
N SER A 138 -2.37 -8.42 10.74
CA SER A 138 -1.30 -9.37 10.37
C SER A 138 -1.76 -10.41 9.36
N ASP A 139 -2.99 -10.90 9.47
CA ASP A 139 -3.55 -11.91 8.56
C ASP A 139 -3.80 -11.35 7.16
N LEU A 140 -4.18 -10.08 7.05
CA LEU A 140 -4.30 -9.38 5.77
C LEU A 140 -2.96 -9.34 5.03
N ILE A 141 -1.89 -8.90 5.72
CA ILE A 141 -0.56 -8.86 5.11
C ILE A 141 -0.09 -10.27 4.74
N LYS A 142 -0.32 -11.26 5.61
CA LYS A 142 0.03 -12.66 5.34
C LYS A 142 -0.67 -13.20 4.09
N GLU A 143 -1.99 -12.97 3.95
CA GLU A 143 -2.74 -13.40 2.76
C GLU A 143 -2.24 -12.70 1.50
N VAL A 144 -2.06 -11.37 1.54
CA VAL A 144 -1.49 -10.59 0.41
C VAL A 144 -0.19 -11.21 -0.09
N PHE A 145 0.77 -11.45 0.80
CA PHE A 145 2.08 -11.97 0.38
C PHE A 145 2.03 -13.43 -0.05
N ASN A 146 1.15 -14.25 0.55
CA ASN A 146 0.92 -15.60 0.07
C ASN A 146 0.34 -15.59 -1.36
N ILE A 147 -0.62 -14.72 -1.66
CA ILE A 147 -1.15 -14.59 -3.02
C ILE A 147 -0.07 -14.10 -3.99
N ILE A 148 0.74 -13.11 -3.59
CA ILE A 148 1.81 -12.59 -4.46
C ILE A 148 2.81 -13.69 -4.81
N GLU A 149 3.17 -14.53 -3.84
CA GLU A 149 4.05 -15.68 -4.03
C GLU A 149 3.43 -16.73 -4.97
N HIS A 150 2.20 -17.17 -4.71
CA HIS A 150 1.51 -18.18 -5.53
C HIS A 150 1.19 -17.69 -6.94
N ARG A 151 1.03 -16.38 -7.14
CA ARG A 151 0.73 -15.75 -8.43
C ARG A 151 1.88 -14.91 -8.96
N PHE A 152 3.11 -15.21 -8.55
CA PHE A 152 4.28 -14.37 -8.84
C PHE A 152 4.46 -14.09 -10.34
N SER A 153 4.46 -15.13 -11.19
CA SER A 153 4.60 -14.97 -12.64
C SER A 153 3.47 -14.14 -13.27
N PHE A 154 2.23 -14.34 -12.81
CA PHE A 154 1.09 -13.54 -13.26
C PHE A 154 1.28 -12.06 -12.90
N ILE A 155 1.75 -11.76 -11.69
CA ILE A 155 1.94 -10.39 -11.22
C ILE A 155 3.14 -9.72 -11.91
N GLN A 156 4.19 -10.47 -12.25
CA GLN A 156 5.30 -9.96 -13.06
C GLN A 156 4.84 -9.47 -14.44
N GLU A 157 3.82 -10.10 -15.02
CA GLU A 157 3.22 -9.68 -16.30
C GLU A 157 2.18 -8.57 -16.13
N LYS A 158 1.38 -8.64 -15.06
CA LYS A 158 0.25 -7.74 -14.81
C LYS A 158 0.29 -7.18 -13.40
N SER A 159 0.30 -5.86 -13.29
CA SER A 159 0.16 -5.24 -11.97
C SER A 159 -1.21 -5.56 -11.38
N VAL A 160 -1.32 -5.54 -10.06
CA VAL A 160 -2.56 -5.90 -9.37
C VAL A 160 -2.92 -4.91 -8.28
N ILE A 161 -4.23 -4.82 -8.02
CA ILE A 161 -4.80 -4.28 -6.79
C ILE A 161 -5.53 -5.39 -6.06
N PHE A 162 -5.63 -5.26 -4.75
CA PHE A 162 -6.45 -6.13 -3.93
C PHE A 162 -7.75 -5.45 -3.55
N TYR A 163 -8.81 -6.23 -3.42
CA TYR A 163 -10.10 -5.73 -2.98
C TYR A 163 -10.84 -6.76 -2.12
N GLN A 164 -11.79 -6.29 -1.33
CA GLN A 164 -12.75 -7.10 -0.58
C GLN A 164 -14.14 -6.86 -1.15
N ASN A 165 -14.94 -7.92 -1.21
CA ASN A 165 -16.36 -7.80 -1.52
C ASN A 165 -17.12 -7.70 -0.21
N LEU A 166 -17.84 -6.60 -0.05
CA LEU A 166 -18.59 -6.25 1.16
C LEU A 166 -19.99 -5.80 0.78
N ARG A 167 -20.95 -5.98 1.68
CA ARG A 167 -22.23 -5.28 1.63
C ARG A 167 -22.09 -3.89 2.25
N GLY A 168 -22.87 -2.92 1.78
CA GLY A 168 -22.85 -1.56 2.36
C GLY A 168 -23.09 -1.50 3.87
N ARG A 169 -23.88 -2.43 4.43
CA ARG A 169 -24.06 -2.55 5.88
C ARG A 169 -22.77 -2.90 6.65
N GLU A 170 -21.86 -3.64 6.02
CA GLU A 170 -20.58 -4.04 6.65
C GLU A 170 -19.60 -2.87 6.72
N LEU A 171 -19.67 -1.92 5.77
CA LEU A 171 -18.86 -0.69 5.81
C LEU A 171 -19.35 0.32 6.84
N LYS A 172 -20.67 0.43 7.03
CA LYS A 172 -21.31 1.42 7.93
C LYS A 172 -21.14 1.13 9.42
N ASN A 173 -20.57 -0.03 9.77
CA ASN A 173 -20.17 -0.33 11.14
C ASN A 173 -18.88 0.40 11.56
N THR A 174 -18.35 1.29 10.71
CA THR A 174 -17.22 2.16 11.03
C THR A 174 -17.73 3.57 11.35
N GLU A 175 -17.34 4.14 12.51
CA GLU A 175 -17.96 5.34 13.10
C GLU A 175 -17.69 6.67 12.34
N ASN A 176 -17.05 6.62 11.17
CA ASN A 176 -16.50 7.80 10.51
C ASN A 176 -17.14 8.05 9.12
N TYR A 177 -18.27 8.77 9.14
CA TYR A 177 -19.17 9.00 7.99
C TYR A 177 -18.58 9.85 6.86
N ASP A 178 -17.53 10.62 7.12
CA ASP A 178 -16.84 11.45 6.10
C ASP A 178 -15.78 10.68 5.29
N ASN A 179 -15.58 9.39 5.58
CA ASN A 179 -14.57 8.58 4.92
C ASN A 179 -14.90 8.34 3.44
N LEU A 180 -13.90 8.59 2.59
CA LEU A 180 -13.94 8.26 1.16
C LEU A 180 -13.49 6.82 0.96
N ILE A 181 -14.43 5.96 0.58
CA ILE A 181 -14.15 4.55 0.27
C ILE A 181 -13.70 4.43 -1.18
N SER A 182 -12.52 3.85 -1.38
CA SER A 182 -12.01 3.51 -2.71
C SER A 182 -12.62 2.20 -3.19
N THR A 183 -13.22 2.20 -4.38
CA THR A 183 -13.87 1.01 -4.97
C THR A 183 -13.34 0.70 -6.35
N VAL A 184 -13.39 -0.58 -6.74
CA VAL A 184 -12.97 -1.05 -8.06
C VAL A 184 -14.18 -1.41 -8.93
N GLU A 185 -14.21 -0.86 -10.15
CA GLU A 185 -15.10 -1.28 -11.23
C GLU A 185 -14.37 -2.27 -12.15
N PHE A 186 -15.07 -3.30 -12.63
CA PHE A 186 -14.51 -4.31 -13.53
C PHE A 186 -14.97 -4.12 -14.98
N GLU A 187 -14.18 -4.63 -15.93
CA GLU A 187 -14.64 -4.85 -17.31
C GLU A 187 -15.65 -6.00 -17.33
N GLU A 188 -16.76 -5.85 -18.04
CA GLU A 188 -17.70 -6.96 -18.25
C GLU A 188 -17.07 -8.07 -19.11
N LYS A 189 -17.46 -9.34 -18.85
CA LYS A 189 -17.23 -10.53 -19.70
C LYS A 189 -15.82 -11.16 -19.75
N LYS A 190 -15.12 -11.38 -18.63
CA LYS A 190 -13.91 -12.26 -18.61
C LYS A 190 -13.76 -13.07 -17.32
N PHE A 191 -13.19 -14.28 -17.43
CA PHE A 191 -12.77 -15.12 -16.29
C PHE A 191 -11.73 -14.44 -15.37
N VAL A 192 -11.02 -13.43 -15.87
CA VAL A 192 -10.07 -12.62 -15.10
C VAL A 192 -10.69 -11.23 -14.89
N LYS A 193 -10.89 -10.84 -13.62
CA LYS A 193 -11.41 -9.52 -13.24
C LYS A 193 -10.38 -8.43 -13.56
N ARG A 194 -10.53 -7.81 -14.73
CA ARG A 194 -9.74 -6.65 -15.16
C ARG A 194 -10.35 -5.39 -14.58
N VAL A 195 -9.49 -4.46 -14.15
CA VAL A 195 -9.93 -3.18 -13.61
C VAL A 195 -10.33 -2.24 -14.76
N LYS A 196 -11.56 -1.74 -14.70
CA LYS A 196 -12.10 -0.69 -15.59
C LYS A 196 -11.83 0.70 -15.03
N ALA A 197 -12.01 0.88 -13.72
CA ALA A 197 -11.77 2.15 -13.03
C ALA A 197 -11.60 1.93 -11.53
N ILE A 198 -10.88 2.84 -10.88
CA ILE A 198 -10.88 3.02 -9.44
C ILE A 198 -11.68 4.28 -9.12
N ARG A 199 -12.71 4.16 -8.28
CA ARG A 199 -13.57 5.26 -7.85
C ARG A 199 -13.39 5.56 -6.38
N GLN A 200 -13.80 6.75 -5.97
CA GLN A 200 -13.99 7.10 -4.57
C GLN A 200 -15.42 7.58 -4.37
N ARG A 201 -16.05 7.09 -3.31
CA ARG A 201 -17.41 7.43 -2.91
C ARG A 201 -17.42 7.66 -1.41
N LYS A 202 -18.27 8.58 -0.94
CA LYS A 202 -18.46 8.79 0.49
C LYS A 202 -19.17 7.59 1.12
N LEU A 203 -18.86 7.28 2.38
CA LEU A 203 -19.43 6.14 3.10
C LEU A 203 -20.96 6.19 3.17
N ASP A 204 -21.54 7.38 3.36
CA ASP A 204 -22.99 7.62 3.39
C ASP A 204 -23.71 7.35 2.06
N SER A 205 -22.99 7.38 0.94
CA SER A 205 -23.55 7.18 -0.40
C SER A 205 -23.81 5.71 -0.78
N PHE A 206 -23.44 4.75 0.08
CA PHE A 206 -23.65 3.33 -0.18
C PHE A 206 -24.98 2.84 0.40
N ASN A 207 -25.73 2.06 -0.38
CA ASN A 207 -26.93 1.40 0.13
C ASN A 207 -26.54 0.17 0.96
N ASN A 208 -27.31 -0.19 1.99
CA ASN A 208 -26.95 -1.29 2.91
C ASN A 208 -26.79 -2.64 2.20
N GLU A 209 -27.60 -2.89 1.18
CA GLU A 209 -27.59 -4.13 0.40
C GLU A 209 -26.70 -4.04 -0.86
N GLU A 210 -26.05 -2.91 -1.11
CA GLU A 210 -25.17 -2.74 -2.25
C GLU A 210 -23.94 -3.65 -2.14
N ASP A 211 -23.60 -4.33 -3.24
CA ASP A 211 -22.33 -5.06 -3.38
C ASP A 211 -21.18 -4.09 -3.68
N ILE A 212 -20.19 -4.05 -2.81
CA ILE A 212 -19.10 -3.08 -2.85
C ILE A 212 -17.78 -3.82 -2.96
N ASN A 213 -16.99 -3.46 -3.96
CA ASN A 213 -15.64 -3.98 -4.14
C ASN A 213 -14.65 -2.95 -3.57
N GLN A 214 -14.50 -2.93 -2.24
CA GLN A 214 -13.61 -2.00 -1.55
C GLN A 214 -12.15 -2.37 -1.84
N ILE A 215 -11.37 -1.40 -2.29
CA ILE A 215 -9.93 -1.58 -2.51
C ILE A 215 -9.20 -1.60 -1.16
N ILE A 216 -8.35 -2.60 -0.98
CA ILE A 216 -7.34 -2.57 0.09
C ILE A 216 -6.28 -1.56 -0.36
N PRO A 217 -5.91 -0.56 0.47
CA PRO A 217 -5.05 0.56 0.05
C PRO A 217 -3.59 0.12 -0.10
N LEU A 218 -3.34 -0.72 -1.10
CA LEU A 218 -2.06 -1.31 -1.47
C LEU A 218 -2.04 -1.47 -2.99
N PHE A 219 -1.02 -0.92 -3.63
CA PHE A 219 -0.77 -1.16 -5.05
C PHE A 219 0.39 -2.13 -5.24
N VAL A 220 0.23 -3.10 -6.14
CA VAL A 220 1.28 -4.05 -6.49
C VAL A 220 1.66 -3.87 -7.95
N PHE A 221 2.83 -3.26 -8.17
CA PHE A 221 3.32 -2.94 -9.51
C PHE A 221 4.42 -3.88 -9.96
N ASN A 222 4.41 -4.20 -11.25
CA ASN A 222 5.59 -4.76 -11.90
C ASN A 222 6.46 -3.64 -12.51
N TYR A 223 7.68 -4.01 -12.89
CA TYR A 223 8.64 -3.09 -13.51
C TYR A 223 8.03 -2.29 -14.68
N ASN A 224 7.36 -2.95 -15.62
CA ASN A 224 6.83 -2.32 -16.83
C ASN A 224 5.72 -1.29 -16.51
N PHE A 225 4.95 -1.53 -15.45
CA PHE A 225 3.91 -0.61 -15.02
C PHE A 225 4.52 0.64 -14.38
N ILE A 226 5.57 0.51 -13.58
CA ILE A 226 6.28 1.66 -13.01
C ILE A 226 6.90 2.53 -14.12
N GLN A 227 7.50 1.91 -15.15
CA GLN A 227 8.01 2.66 -16.30
C GLN A 227 6.90 3.48 -16.99
N LYS A 228 5.70 2.91 -17.13
CA LYS A 228 4.54 3.65 -17.66
C LYS A 228 4.10 4.80 -16.76
N ILE A 229 4.18 4.64 -15.43
CA ILE A 229 3.93 5.75 -14.50
C ILE A 229 4.94 6.87 -14.76
N ILE A 230 6.25 6.55 -14.84
CA ILE A 230 7.33 7.52 -15.11
C ILE A 230 7.11 8.22 -16.45
N ASP A 231 6.81 7.48 -17.52
CA ASP A 231 6.60 8.02 -18.87
C ASP A 231 5.36 8.92 -18.98
N LEU A 232 4.38 8.72 -18.10
CA LEU A 232 3.09 9.41 -18.11
C LEU A 232 3.05 10.59 -17.15
N GLU A 233 3.80 10.56 -16.03
CA GLU A 233 3.71 11.57 -14.97
C GLU A 233 3.96 12.99 -15.48
N ALA A 234 4.91 13.17 -16.39
CA ALA A 234 5.21 14.48 -17.01
C ALA A 234 4.14 14.96 -18.00
N LYS A 235 3.19 14.10 -18.40
CA LYS A 235 2.19 14.38 -19.44
C LYS A 235 0.79 14.61 -18.87
N VAL A 236 0.56 14.33 -17.59
CA VAL A 236 -0.75 14.46 -16.96
C VAL A 236 -0.64 15.18 -15.61
N SER A 237 -1.60 16.04 -15.31
CA SER A 237 -1.63 16.76 -14.03
C SER A 237 -2.35 15.91 -12.97
N VAL A 238 -1.62 15.04 -12.27
CA VAL A 238 -2.15 14.19 -11.20
C VAL A 238 -1.20 14.12 -10.01
N ARG A 239 -1.76 13.97 -8.81
CA ARG A 239 -1.00 13.98 -7.54
C ARG A 239 -1.00 12.64 -6.81
N THR A 240 -1.94 11.76 -7.12
CA THR A 240 -2.14 10.48 -6.42
C THR A 240 -1.80 9.29 -7.31
N ILE A 241 -1.37 8.19 -6.67
CA ILE A 241 -1.09 6.92 -7.35
C ILE A 241 -2.37 6.38 -8.00
N LYS A 242 -3.51 6.50 -7.32
CA LYS A 242 -4.83 6.12 -7.84
C LYS A 242 -5.15 6.84 -9.16
N ASP A 243 -4.93 8.14 -9.24
CA ASP A 243 -5.27 8.92 -10.43
C ASP A 243 -4.38 8.57 -11.62
N ILE A 244 -3.05 8.43 -11.42
CA ILE A 244 -2.16 7.98 -12.51
C ILE A 244 -2.48 6.56 -12.96
N VAL A 245 -2.85 5.66 -12.03
CA VAL A 245 -3.31 4.30 -12.35
C VAL A 245 -4.58 4.36 -13.21
N ASN A 246 -5.54 5.22 -12.87
CA ASN A 246 -6.75 5.43 -13.69
C ASN A 246 -6.44 5.96 -15.10
N HIS A 247 -5.45 6.84 -15.26
CA HIS A 247 -5.00 7.26 -16.59
C HIS A 247 -4.39 6.09 -17.39
N ILE A 248 -3.59 5.24 -16.74
CA ILE A 248 -2.98 4.07 -17.39
C ILE A 248 -4.05 3.04 -17.78
N ILE A 249 -5.03 2.78 -16.91
CA ILE A 249 -6.14 1.85 -17.17
C ILE A 249 -6.85 2.19 -18.47
N LYS A 250 -7.21 3.47 -18.67
CA LYS A 250 -7.87 3.98 -19.88
C LYS A 250 -7.06 3.70 -21.17
N SER A 251 -5.74 3.58 -21.06
CA SER A 251 -4.86 3.47 -22.22
C SER A 251 -4.67 2.03 -22.72
N LYS A 252 -4.47 1.01 -21.85
CA LYS A 252 -4.07 -0.37 -22.27
C LYS A 252 -4.38 -1.55 -21.30
N ASN A 253 -5.37 -1.47 -20.39
CA ASN A 253 -5.85 -2.62 -19.55
C ASN A 253 -4.74 -3.47 -18.87
N LEU A 254 -3.87 -2.83 -18.10
CA LEU A 254 -2.63 -3.45 -17.58
C LEU A 254 -2.70 -3.89 -16.12
N ILE A 255 -3.83 -3.66 -15.45
CA ILE A 255 -4.01 -3.94 -14.04
C ILE A 255 -5.19 -4.89 -13.81
N SER A 256 -4.97 -5.89 -12.97
CA SER A 256 -5.98 -6.88 -12.59
C SER A 256 -6.35 -6.71 -11.12
N ALA A 257 -7.51 -7.22 -10.72
CA ALA A 257 -7.93 -7.20 -9.32
C ALA A 257 -7.97 -8.62 -8.77
N ILE A 258 -7.50 -8.78 -7.53
CA ILE A 258 -7.58 -10.05 -6.80
C ILE A 258 -8.37 -9.82 -5.51
N SER A 259 -9.37 -10.67 -5.27
CA SER A 259 -10.16 -10.61 -4.04
C SER A 259 -9.37 -11.17 -2.85
N ILE A 260 -9.62 -10.61 -1.68
CA ILE A 260 -9.12 -11.06 -0.38
C ILE A 260 -10.30 -11.33 0.55
N ASN A 261 -10.11 -12.19 1.56
CA ASN A 261 -11.13 -12.47 2.57
C ASN A 261 -11.57 -11.14 3.26
N PRO A 262 -12.87 -10.80 3.28
CA PRO A 262 -13.36 -9.61 3.99
C PRO A 262 -13.11 -9.62 5.51
N GLU A 263 -12.85 -10.78 6.12
CA GLU A 263 -12.52 -10.88 7.55
C GLU A 263 -11.14 -10.28 7.91
N HIS A 264 -10.24 -10.14 6.92
CA HIS A 264 -8.90 -9.60 7.15
C HIS A 264 -8.89 -8.07 7.00
N ARG A 265 -8.85 -7.33 8.11
CA ARG A 265 -9.20 -5.90 8.08
C ARG A 265 -8.00 -4.97 7.93
N PHE A 266 -8.31 -3.74 7.54
CA PHE A 266 -7.42 -2.60 7.58
C PHE A 266 -8.19 -1.37 8.05
N PHE A 267 -7.47 -0.39 8.59
CA PHE A 267 -8.05 0.78 9.22
C PHE A 267 -7.26 2.02 8.80
N ASP A 268 -7.93 2.95 8.12
CA ASP A 268 -7.37 4.26 7.82
C ASP A 268 -7.52 5.14 9.07
N ILE A 269 -6.39 5.53 9.66
CA ILE A 269 -6.38 6.30 10.91
C ILE A 269 -6.37 7.79 10.56
N ASP A 270 -7.57 8.34 10.43
CA ASP A 270 -7.78 9.76 10.10
C ASP A 270 -8.20 10.59 11.32
N THR A 271 -8.73 9.96 12.36
CA THR A 271 -9.28 10.62 13.55
C THR A 271 -8.95 9.86 14.85
N LYS A 272 -9.23 10.49 16.00
CA LYS A 272 -9.07 9.85 17.32
C LYS A 272 -10.09 8.72 17.55
N SER A 273 -11.30 8.83 16.99
CA SER A 273 -12.32 7.77 17.05
C SER A 273 -11.86 6.51 16.34
N ASP A 274 -11.12 6.64 15.23
CA ASP A 274 -10.59 5.48 14.50
C ASP A 274 -9.64 4.65 15.38
N LEU A 275 -8.92 5.27 16.33
CA LEU A 275 -8.03 4.56 17.27
C LEU A 275 -8.76 3.68 18.29
N ILE A 276 -10.04 3.96 18.56
CA ILE A 276 -10.86 3.16 19.48
C ILE A 276 -11.40 1.91 18.76
N SER A 277 -11.50 1.97 17.43
CA SER A 277 -12.05 0.91 16.58
C SER A 277 -11.06 -0.20 16.18
N VAL A 278 -9.77 -0.03 16.53
CA VAL A 278 -8.67 -0.98 16.25
C VAL A 278 -8.30 -1.79 17.49
#